data_AF-A0AAD5SM48-F1
#
_entry.id   AF-A0AAD5SM48-F1
#
_cell.length_a   1.000
_cell.length_b   1.000
_cell.length_c   1.000
_cell.angle_alpha   90.00
_cell.angle_beta   90.00
_cell.angle_gamma   90.00
#
_symmetry.space_group_name_H-M   'P 1'
#
loop_
_entity.id
_entity.type
_entity.pdbx_description
1 polymer ?
#
loop_
_entity_poly.entity_id
_entity_poly.type
_entity_poly.pdbx_seq_one_letter_code
_entity_poly.pdbx_strand_id
1 'polypeptide(L)'
;NLKILSLGRNYIKKIEGLDAVSDTLEELWISYNNVERLNGIECCKKLKVLYASNNKIKAWDGVTCLQSLPALEECLLMGNPIEEKCTSDGNWISEMSKKFPTLKKLDGKMIIRDDAVDEDEKI
;
A
#
# COMPACT_ATOMS: atom_id res chain seq x y z
N ASN A 1 13.69 7.74 16.25
CA ASN A 1 12.59 6.79 15.94
C ASN A 1 11.60 7.45 15.01
N LEU A 2 11.84 7.36 13.70
CA LEU A 2 10.99 7.96 12.68
C LEU A 2 9.81 7.00 12.39
N LYS A 3 8.59 7.48 12.58
CA LYS A 3 7.36 6.68 12.35
C LYS A 3 6.64 7.03 11.05
N ILE A 4 6.71 8.31 10.65
CA ILE A 4 6.03 8.82 9.46
C ILE A 4 7.09 9.45 8.58
N LEU A 5 7.14 9.02 7.32
CA LEU A 5 8.03 9.57 6.30
C LEU A 5 7.19 10.11 5.14
N SER A 6 7.20 11.43 4.97
CA SER A 6 6.52 12.12 3.87
C SER A 6 7.51 12.57 2.82
N LEU A 7 7.34 12.06 1.60
CA LEU A 7 8.15 12.29 0.41
C LEU A 7 7.26 12.64 -0.80
N GLY A 8 6.03 13.10 -0.56
CA GLY A 8 5.10 13.45 -1.62
C GLY A 8 5.58 14.64 -2.47
N ARG A 9 5.11 14.71 -3.72
CA ARG A 9 5.41 15.82 -4.67
C ARG A 9 6.90 15.99 -4.96
N ASN A 10 7.58 14.87 -5.21
CA ASN A 10 8.98 14.85 -5.63
C ASN A 10 9.12 14.16 -7.01
N TYR A 11 10.36 13.90 -7.43
CA TYR A 11 10.66 13.20 -8.68
C TYR A 11 11.19 11.78 -8.45
N ILE A 12 10.79 11.15 -7.35
CA ILE A 12 11.27 9.82 -6.96
C ILE A 12 10.79 8.80 -8.00
N LYS A 13 11.73 8.01 -8.53
CA LYS A 13 11.45 6.93 -9.51
C LYS A 13 11.56 5.53 -8.90
N LYS A 14 12.36 5.40 -7.84
CA LYS A 14 12.64 4.16 -7.12
C LYS A 14 12.69 4.45 -5.63
N ILE A 15 12.23 3.50 -4.83
CA ILE A 15 12.30 3.57 -3.38
C ILE A 15 13.56 2.81 -2.97
N GLU A 16 14.49 3.49 -2.29
CA GLU A 16 15.74 2.91 -1.81
C GLU A 16 16.22 3.64 -0.55
N GLY A 17 17.08 3.01 0.24
CA GLY A 17 17.67 3.62 1.44
C GLY A 17 16.73 3.71 2.66
N LEU A 18 15.72 2.85 2.75
CA LEU A 18 14.81 2.78 3.90
C LEU A 18 15.34 1.93 5.06
N ASP A 19 16.52 1.29 4.92
CA ASP A 19 17.10 0.38 5.92
C ASP A 19 17.29 1.02 7.29
N ALA A 20 17.67 2.30 7.32
CA ALA A 20 17.91 3.02 8.58
C ALA A 20 16.61 3.28 9.39
N VAL A 21 15.44 3.14 8.76
CA VAL A 21 14.13 3.42 9.37
C VAL A 21 13.19 2.22 9.32
N SER A 22 13.63 1.07 8.79
CA SER A 22 12.81 -0.13 8.57
C SER A 22 12.12 -0.62 9.84
N ASP A 23 12.79 -0.48 10.98
CA ASP A 23 12.33 -1.01 12.27
C ASP A 23 11.35 -0.09 13.00
N THR A 24 11.17 1.15 12.52
CA THR A 24 10.31 2.15 13.17
C THR A 24 9.24 2.75 12.27
N LEU A 25 9.39 2.67 10.95
CA LEU A 25 8.46 3.30 10.02
C LEU A 25 7.09 2.60 10.02
N GLU A 26 6.05 3.38 10.32
CA GLU A 26 4.65 2.95 10.36
C GLU A 26 3.86 3.54 9.18
N GLU A 27 4.25 4.71 8.65
CA GLU A 27 3.58 5.36 7.53
C GLU A 27 4.57 5.91 6.49
N LEU A 28 4.28 5.66 5.22
CA LEU A 28 5.06 6.14 4.09
C LEU A 28 4.15 6.87 3.10
N TRP A 29 4.41 8.16 2.87
CA TRP A 29 3.64 8.98 1.94
C TRP A 29 4.53 9.40 0.77
N ILE A 30 4.33 8.79 -0.39
CA ILE A 30 5.10 8.98 -1.63
C ILE A 30 4.20 9.40 -2.81
N SER A 31 3.01 9.93 -2.53
CA SER A 31 2.08 10.40 -3.55
C SER A 31 2.68 11.51 -4.45
N TYR A 32 2.24 11.61 -5.70
CA TYR A 32 2.74 12.58 -6.68
C TYR A 32 4.26 12.44 -6.92
N ASN A 33 4.68 11.23 -7.29
CA ASN A 33 6.05 10.92 -7.70
C ASN A 33 6.02 10.18 -9.06
N ASN A 34 7.16 9.61 -9.48
CA ASN A 34 7.30 8.85 -10.73
C ASN A 34 7.63 7.38 -10.47
N VAL A 35 7.15 6.81 -9.36
CA VAL A 35 7.44 5.44 -8.97
C VAL A 35 6.69 4.47 -9.87
N GLU A 36 7.42 3.55 -10.51
CA GLU A 36 6.82 2.51 -11.36
C GLU A 36 6.60 1.18 -10.62
N ARG A 37 7.37 0.96 -9.56
CA ARG A 37 7.31 -0.24 -8.71
C ARG A 37 7.59 0.14 -7.26
N LEU A 38 6.86 -0.46 -6.33
CA LEU A 38 6.97 -0.21 -4.90
C LEU A 38 8.09 -1.00 -4.21
N ASN A 39 8.93 -1.71 -4.97
CA ASN A 39 10.11 -2.38 -4.43
C ASN A 39 11.01 -1.38 -3.68
N GLY A 40 11.61 -1.85 -2.58
CA GLY A 40 12.40 -1.07 -1.62
C GLY A 40 11.70 -0.85 -0.27
N ILE A 41 10.41 -1.16 -0.15
CA ILE A 41 9.65 -1.04 1.12
C ILE A 41 9.56 -2.34 1.90
N GLU A 42 9.96 -3.48 1.32
CA GLU A 42 9.81 -4.83 1.89
C GLU A 42 10.51 -4.97 3.25
N CYS A 43 11.51 -4.14 3.54
CA CYS A 43 12.20 -4.09 4.83
C CYS A 43 11.34 -3.49 5.95
N CYS A 44 10.37 -2.62 5.63
CA CYS A 44 9.56 -1.87 6.60
C CYS A 44 8.43 -2.74 7.18
N LYS A 45 8.75 -3.74 8.02
CA LYS A 45 7.77 -4.72 8.53
C LYS A 45 6.67 -4.12 9.43
N LYS A 46 6.87 -2.90 9.94
CA LYS A 46 5.88 -2.17 10.75
C LYS A 46 5.03 -1.19 9.94
N LEU A 47 5.20 -1.13 8.62
CA LEU A 47 4.44 -0.23 7.76
C LEU A 47 2.97 -0.61 7.75
N LYS A 48 2.11 0.30 8.21
CA LYS A 48 0.65 0.17 8.29
C LYS A 48 -0.06 0.96 7.20
N VAL A 49 0.46 2.14 6.86
CA VAL A 49 -0.17 3.07 5.92
C VAL A 49 0.80 3.39 4.78
N LEU A 50 0.35 3.17 3.55
CA LEU A 50 1.08 3.54 2.33
C LEU A 50 0.25 4.45 1.45
N TYR A 51 0.69 5.68 1.27
CA TYR A 51 0.08 6.62 0.33
C TYR A 51 0.98 6.77 -0.89
N ALA A 52 0.57 6.21 -2.02
CA ALA A 52 1.33 6.20 -3.27
C ALA A 52 0.48 6.62 -4.48
N SER A 53 -0.56 7.43 -4.25
CA SER A 53 -1.42 7.97 -5.30
C SER A 53 -0.65 8.84 -6.30
N ASN A 54 -1.12 8.91 -7.54
CA ASN A 54 -0.49 9.69 -8.62
C ASN A 54 0.98 9.32 -8.84
N ASN A 55 1.24 8.03 -9.06
CA ASN A 55 2.54 7.49 -9.47
C ASN A 55 2.41 6.82 -10.85
N LYS A 56 3.37 5.98 -11.24
CA LYS A 56 3.45 5.36 -12.58
C LYS A 56 3.38 3.84 -12.52
N ILE A 57 2.69 3.28 -11.53
CA ILE A 57 2.56 1.83 -11.35
C ILE A 57 1.58 1.27 -12.39
N LYS A 58 2.08 0.47 -13.33
CA LYS A 58 1.32 0.02 -14.51
C LYS A 58 0.77 -1.40 -14.44
N ALA A 59 1.32 -2.23 -13.55
CA ALA A 59 1.04 -3.66 -13.51
C ALA A 59 1.16 -4.22 -12.09
N TRP A 60 0.55 -5.39 -11.86
CA TRP A 60 0.50 -6.07 -10.56
C TRP A 60 1.89 -6.31 -9.96
N ASP A 61 2.89 -6.61 -10.79
CA ASP A 61 4.28 -6.76 -10.36
C ASP A 61 4.83 -5.52 -9.62
N GLY A 62 4.29 -4.34 -9.90
CA GLY A 62 4.67 -3.09 -9.23
C GLY A 62 4.12 -2.95 -7.82
N VAL A 63 3.17 -3.80 -7.40
CA VAL A 63 2.58 -3.82 -6.06
C VAL A 63 2.76 -5.17 -5.33
N THR A 64 3.29 -6.20 -5.99
CA THR A 64 3.48 -7.54 -5.38
C THR A 64 4.32 -7.49 -4.09
N CYS A 65 5.25 -6.54 -3.97
CA CYS A 65 6.05 -6.36 -2.75
C CYS A 65 5.22 -6.07 -1.49
N LEU A 66 3.99 -5.55 -1.63
CA LEU A 66 3.08 -5.32 -0.51
C LEU A 66 2.71 -6.62 0.23
N GLN A 67 2.78 -7.78 -0.43
CA GLN A 67 2.58 -9.08 0.22
C GLN A 67 3.64 -9.38 1.29
N SER A 68 4.79 -8.71 1.22
CA SER A 68 5.88 -8.87 2.21
C SER A 68 5.71 -7.98 3.44
N LEU A 69 4.62 -7.22 3.54
CA LEU A 69 4.34 -6.26 4.61
C LEU A 69 3.21 -6.78 5.50
N PRO A 70 3.53 -7.48 6.62
CA PRO A 70 2.51 -8.14 7.44
C PRO A 70 1.60 -7.17 8.20
N ALA A 71 2.06 -5.93 8.43
CA ALA A 71 1.31 -4.92 9.18
C ALA A 71 0.53 -3.95 8.28
N LEU A 72 0.53 -4.13 6.95
CA LEU A 72 -0.06 -3.17 6.02
C LEU A 72 -1.59 -3.26 6.04
N GLU A 73 -2.23 -2.18 6.45
CA GLU A 73 -3.69 -2.09 6.64
C GLU A 73 -4.36 -1.06 5.73
N GLU A 74 -3.65 0.01 5.35
CA GLU A 74 -4.20 1.08 4.50
C GLU A 74 -3.30 1.39 3.31
N CYS A 75 -3.91 1.48 2.12
CA CYS A 75 -3.23 1.89 0.89
C CYS A 75 -4.03 2.90 0.10
N LEU A 76 -3.34 3.91 -0.46
CA LEU A 76 -3.88 4.79 -1.50
C LEU A 76 -3.03 4.63 -2.77
N LEU A 77 -3.64 4.09 -3.82
CA LEU A 77 -3.04 3.87 -5.14
C LEU A 77 -3.78 4.61 -6.26
N MET A 78 -4.85 5.36 -5.95
CA MET A 78 -5.56 6.23 -6.89
C MET A 78 -4.64 6.97 -7.87
N GLY A 79 -4.98 6.98 -9.15
CA GLY A 79 -4.22 7.70 -10.18
C GLY A 79 -2.90 7.00 -10.57
N ASN A 80 -2.80 5.70 -10.31
CA ASN A 80 -1.81 4.84 -10.95
C ASN A 80 -2.46 4.08 -12.11
N PRO A 81 -1.76 3.86 -13.24
CA PRO A 81 -2.36 3.17 -14.38
C PRO A 81 -2.93 1.77 -14.10
N ILE A 82 -2.38 1.03 -13.13
CA ILE A 82 -2.96 -0.25 -12.70
C ILE A 82 -4.32 -0.07 -12.02
N GLU A 83 -4.44 0.94 -11.16
CA GLU A 83 -5.65 1.24 -10.41
C GLU A 83 -6.75 1.69 -11.39
N GLU A 84 -6.45 2.67 -12.25
CA GLU A 84 -7.41 3.18 -13.25
C GLU A 84 -7.93 2.06 -14.16
N LYS A 85 -7.04 1.16 -14.59
CA LYS A 85 -7.40 0.01 -15.43
C LYS A 85 -8.33 -0.94 -14.68
N CYS A 86 -7.95 -1.40 -13.49
CA CYS A 86 -8.74 -2.34 -12.72
C CYS A 86 -10.05 -1.75 -12.18
N THR A 87 -10.08 -0.43 -11.94
CA THR A 87 -11.31 0.29 -11.59
C THR A 87 -12.26 0.33 -12.79
N SER A 88 -11.73 0.58 -14.00
CA SER A 88 -12.51 0.50 -15.25
C SER A 88 -13.05 -0.90 -15.52
N ASP A 89 -12.26 -1.93 -15.19
CA ASP A 89 -12.66 -3.34 -15.29
C ASP A 89 -13.62 -3.78 -14.15
N GLY A 90 -13.89 -2.91 -13.17
CA GLY A 90 -14.78 -3.19 -12.03
C GLY A 90 -14.24 -4.20 -11.02
N ASN A 91 -12.95 -4.56 -11.09
CA ASN A 91 -12.35 -5.62 -10.28
C ASN A 91 -11.29 -5.14 -9.28
N TRP A 92 -10.99 -3.84 -9.24
CA TRP A 92 -9.92 -3.27 -8.41
C TRP A 92 -9.97 -3.69 -6.94
N ILE A 93 -11.10 -3.45 -6.26
CA ILE A 93 -11.24 -3.76 -4.83
C ILE A 93 -11.18 -5.28 -4.60
N SER A 94 -11.79 -6.07 -5.48
CA SER A 94 -11.81 -7.54 -5.37
C SER A 94 -10.41 -8.13 -5.52
N GLU A 95 -9.66 -7.73 -6.54
CA GLU A 95 -8.29 -8.19 -6.77
C GLU A 95 -7.34 -7.75 -5.65
N MET A 96 -7.44 -6.50 -5.18
CA MET A 96 -6.64 -6.00 -4.06
C MET A 96 -6.97 -6.74 -2.77
N SER A 97 -8.26 -6.95 -2.46
CA SER A 97 -8.68 -7.70 -1.27
C SER A 97 -8.16 -9.14 -1.28
N LYS A 98 -8.18 -9.79 -2.45
CA LYS A 98 -7.71 -11.17 -2.64
C LYS A 98 -6.18 -11.29 -2.56
N LYS A 99 -5.43 -10.36 -3.17
CA LYS A 99 -3.95 -10.40 -3.22
C LYS A 99 -3.32 -9.93 -1.91
N PHE A 100 -3.99 -9.04 -1.18
CA PHE A 100 -3.50 -8.39 0.03
C PHE A 100 -4.54 -8.54 1.16
N PRO A 101 -4.63 -9.73 1.79
CA PRO A 101 -5.66 -10.03 2.78
C PRO A 101 -5.56 -9.20 4.06
N THR A 102 -4.38 -8.63 4.37
CA THR A 102 -4.19 -7.76 5.55
C THR A 102 -4.80 -6.37 5.37
N LEU A 103 -5.09 -5.96 4.13
CA LEU A 103 -5.54 -4.61 3.81
C LEU A 103 -6.98 -4.41 4.31
N LYS A 104 -7.19 -3.41 5.17
CA LYS A 104 -8.51 -3.04 5.71
C LYS A 104 -9.13 -1.88 4.95
N LYS A 105 -8.30 -0.97 4.42
CA LYS A 105 -8.75 0.23 3.72
C LYS A 105 -7.95 0.45 2.43
N LEU A 106 -8.66 0.66 1.34
CA LEU A 106 -8.11 0.88 0.02
C LEU A 106 -8.76 2.11 -0.61
N ASP A 107 -7.95 3.07 -1.04
CA ASP A 107 -8.41 4.27 -1.76
C ASP A 107 -9.52 5.04 -1.03
N GLY A 108 -9.41 5.08 0.31
CA GLY A 108 -10.38 5.73 1.18
C GLY A 108 -11.61 4.89 1.53
N LYS A 109 -11.76 3.69 0.95
CA LYS A 109 -12.89 2.79 1.17
C LYS A 109 -12.50 1.62 2.07
N MET A 110 -13.38 1.26 3.01
CA MET A 110 -13.24 0.05 3.81
C MET A 110 -13.42 -1.18 2.92
N ILE A 111 -12.53 -2.15 3.04
CA ILE A 111 -12.70 -3.47 2.41
C ILE A 111 -13.57 -4.30 3.36
N ILE A 112 -14.80 -4.55 2.94
CA ILE A 112 -15.72 -5.44 3.64
C ILE A 112 -15.40 -6.86 3.16
N ARG A 113 -15.07 -7.74 4.10
CA ARG A 113 -14.96 -9.18 3.88
C ARG A 113 -16.07 -9.83 4.69
N ASP A 114 -16.79 -10.77 4.10
CA ASP A 114 -17.88 -11.50 4.77
C ASP A 114 -17.37 -12.42 5.91
N ASP A 115 -16.06 -12.46 6.13
CA ASP A 115 -15.38 -13.34 7.08
C ASP A 115 -15.15 -12.70 8.48
N ALA A 116 -15.78 -11.56 8.78
CA ALA A 116 -15.78 -10.99 10.13
C ALA A 116 -16.70 -11.82 11.04
N VAL A 117 -16.23 -13.00 11.43
CA VAL A 117 -16.61 -13.57 12.72
C VAL A 117 -15.91 -12.70 13.75
N ASP A 118 -16.66 -11.82 14.40
CA ASP A 118 -16.17 -11.04 15.54
C ASP A 118 -15.55 -11.99 16.57
N GLU A 119 -14.22 -12.08 16.62
CA GLU A 119 -13.50 -12.80 17.68
C GLU A 119 -13.37 -11.97 18.97
N ASP A 120 -14.02 -10.82 19.07
CA ASP A 120 -13.98 -9.94 20.24
C ASP A 120 -15.09 -10.21 21.30
N GLU A 121 -15.76 -11.37 21.27
CA GLU A 121 -16.56 -11.88 22.42
C GLU A 121 -15.90 -13.09 23.10
N LYS A 122 -14.67 -12.90 23.61
CA LYS A 122 -14.15 -13.73 24.71
C LYS A 122 -13.41 -12.86 25.73
N ILE A 123 -14.12 -12.45 26.77
CA ILE A 123 -13.91 -12.77 28.21
C ILE A 123 -14.89 -11.94 29.05
#